data_AF-A0A285NY57-F1
#
_entry.id   AF-A0A285NY57-F1
#
_cell.length_a   1.000
_cell.length_b   1.000
_cell.length_c   1.000
_cell.angle_alpha   90.00
_cell.angle_beta   90.00
_cell.angle_gamma   90.00
#
_symmetry.space_group_name_H-M   'P 1'
#
loop_
_entity.id
_entity.type
_entity.pdbx_description
1 polymer ?
#
loop_
_entity_poly.entity_id
_entity_poly.type
_entity_poly.pdbx_seq_one_letter_code
_entity_poly.pdbx_strand_id
1 'polypeptide(L)' 'MNQEKVIIEGSLEGMRFYKELDIVIDPGEVTPEQAIIRFYESDAESFDMLAREQGWRNCYWTYLDNTELLQAN' A
#
# COMPACT_ATOMS: atom_id res chain seq x y z
N MET A 1 17.64 0.72 -1.71
CA MET A 1 16.35 0.81 -2.45
C MET A 1 15.92 -0.56 -2.95
N ASN A 2 14.89 -1.12 -2.33
CA ASN A 2 14.18 -2.32 -2.76
C ASN A 2 12.84 -1.91 -3.35
N GLN A 3 12.47 -2.52 -4.48
CA GLN A 3 11.12 -2.40 -5.01
C GLN A 3 10.27 -3.52 -4.41
N GLU A 4 9.15 -3.13 -3.81
CA GLU A 4 8.21 -4.05 -3.17
C GLU A 4 6.81 -3.84 -3.73
N LYS A 5 6.04 -4.91 -3.82
CA LYS A 5 4.63 -4.85 -4.21
C LYS A 5 3.77 -4.90 -2.96
N VAL A 6 2.88 -3.94 -2.83
CA VAL A 6 1.86 -3.91 -1.77
C VAL A 6 0.48 -3.88 -2.38
N ILE A 7 -0.45 -4.49 -1.67
CA ILE A 7 -1.87 -4.45 -1.96
C ILE A 7 -2.52 -3.50 -0.96
N ILE A 8 -3.44 -2.67 -1.45
CA ILE A 8 -4.40 -1.93 -0.62
C ILE A 8 -5.80 -2.43 -0.95
N GLU A 9 -6.50 -2.89 0.07
CA GLU A 9 -7.90 -3.30 0.00
C GLU A 9 -8.75 -2.41 0.88
N GLY A 10 -9.99 -2.15 0.46
CA GLY A 10 -10.92 -1.36 1.25
C GLY A 10 -12.25 -1.15 0.52
N SER A 11 -12.98 -0.12 0.93
CA SER A 11 -14.15 0.36 0.21
C SER A 11 -14.15 1.87 -0.01
N LEU A 12 -14.69 2.29 -1.15
CA LEU A 12 -14.91 3.68 -1.54
C LEU A 12 -16.37 3.80 -1.98
N GLU A 13 -17.11 4.74 -1.39
CA GLU A 13 -18.54 4.96 -1.69
C GLU A 13 -19.41 3.68 -1.61
N GLY A 14 -19.05 2.76 -0.70
CA GLY A 14 -19.75 1.49 -0.52
C GLY A 14 -19.33 0.38 -1.49
N MET A 15 -18.48 0.67 -2.47
CA MET A 15 -17.90 -0.33 -3.38
C MET A 15 -16.55 -0.82 -2.85
N ARG A 16 -16.31 -2.13 -2.85
CA ARG A 16 -15.00 -2.68 -2.52
C ARG A 16 -14.00 -2.39 -3.64
N PHE A 17 -12.76 -2.09 -3.26
CA PHE A 17 -11.66 -1.93 -4.19
C PHE A 17 -10.46 -2.76 -3.77
N TYR A 18 -9.60 -3.02 -4.75
CA TYR A 18 -8.31 -3.67 -4.63
C TYR A 18 -7.33 -2.92 -5.52
N LYS A 19 -6.17 -2.52 -4.98
CA LYS A 19 -5.12 -1.79 -5.70
C LYS A 19 -3.76 -2.41 -5.39
N GLU A 20 -3.00 -2.71 -6.44
CA GLU A 20 -1.60 -3.09 -6.34
C GLU A 20 -0.72 -1.86 -6.58
N LEU A 21 0.28 -1.69 -5.72
CA LEU A 21 1.25 -0.61 -5.79
C LEU A 21 2.66 -1.19 -5.80
N ASP A 22 3.47 -0.70 -6.73
CA ASP A 22 4.91 -0.86 -6.71
C ASP A 22 5.51 0.30 -5.91
N ILE A 23 5.95 0.02 -4.68
CA ILE A 23 6.59 1.00 -3.80
C ILE A 23 8.10 0.81 -3.77
N VAL A 24 8.83 1.90 -3.67
CA VAL A 24 10.29 1.89 -3.49
C VAL A 24 10.60 2.21 -2.04
N ILE A 25 11.20 1.25 -1.34
CA ILE A 25 11.56 1.35 0.06
C ILE A 25 13.08 1.41 0.16
N ASP A 26 13.63 2.32 0.96
CA ASP A 26 15.03 2.21 1.36
C ASP A 26 15.12 1.65 2.78
N PRO A 27 15.60 0.39 2.95
CA PRO A 27 15.60 -0.27 4.25
C PRO A 27 16.43 0.51 5.26
N GLY A 28 15.76 1.10 6.26
CA GLY A 28 16.40 1.90 7.32
C GLY A 28 16.13 3.40 7.25
N GLU A 29 15.61 3.92 6.13
CA GLU A 29 15.23 5.35 6.01
C GLU A 29 13.73 5.57 5.80
N VAL A 30 13.08 4.69 5.03
CA VAL A 30 11.67 4.85 4.63
C VAL A 30 10.90 3.61 5.03
N THR A 31 9.79 3.78 5.75
CA THR A 31 8.88 2.67 6.04
C THR A 31 7.99 2.39 4.82
N PRO A 32 7.45 1.18 4.68
CA PRO A 32 6.50 0.85 3.61
C PRO A 32 5.29 1.78 3.61
N GLU A 33 4.79 2.12 4.79
CA GLU A 33 3.68 3.07 4.95
C GLU A 33 4.05 4.47 4.41
N GLN A 34 5.24 4.97 4.72
CA GLN A 34 5.72 6.24 4.16
C GLN A 34 5.89 6.17 2.64
N ALA A 35 6.32 5.03 2.10
CA ALA A 35 6.42 4.84 0.66
C ALA A 35 5.04 4.82 -0.03
N ILE A 36 4.01 4.23 0.61
CA ILE A 36 2.62 4.28 0.15
C ILE A 36 2.11 5.73 0.13
N ILE A 37 2.33 6.49 1.20
CA ILE A 37 1.90 7.89 1.28
C ILE A 37 2.56 8.73 0.19
N ARG A 38 3.87 8.58 -0.01
CA ARG A 38 4.62 9.25 -1.09
C ARG A 38 4.13 8.86 -2.48
N PHE A 39 3.74 7.60 -2.69
CA PHE A 39 3.19 7.14 -3.96
C PHE A 39 1.93 7.92 -4.36
N TYR A 40 1.09 8.28 -3.38
CA TYR A 40 -0.11 9.11 -3.60
C TYR A 40 0.17 10.62 -3.57
N GLU A 41 1.43 11.03 -3.47
CA GLU A 41 1.84 12.44 -3.36
C GLU A 41 1.08 13.17 -2.23
N SER A 42 0.79 12.46 -1.14
CA SER A 42 0.04 12.97 0.00
C SER A 42 1.00 13.45 1.11
N ASP A 43 0.57 14.48 1.84
CA ASP A 43 1.22 14.98 3.05
C ASP A 43 0.73 14.25 4.33
N ALA A 44 -0.05 13.18 4.19
CA ALA A 44 -0.54 12.39 5.31
C ALA A 44 0.62 11.86 6.17
N GLU A 45 0.46 11.87 7.49
CA GLU A 45 1.48 11.34 8.41
C GLU A 45 1.33 9.84 8.67
N SER A 46 0.19 9.26 8.27
CA SER A 46 -0.11 7.83 8.43
C SER A 46 -1.04 7.31 7.35
N PHE A 47 -1.09 5.98 7.21
CA PHE A 47 -2.01 5.32 6.29
C PHE A 47 -3.48 5.64 6.61
N ASP A 48 -3.84 5.76 7.89
CA ASP A 48 -5.20 6.13 8.31
C ASP A 48 -5.59 7.55 7.84
N MET A 49 -4.64 8.49 7.83
CA MET A 49 -4.88 9.83 7.30
C MET A 49 -5.04 9.81 5.78
N LEU A 50 -4.15 9.10 5.08
CA LEU A 50 -4.26 8.88 3.64
C LEU A 50 -5.62 8.26 3.28
N ALA A 51 -6.03 7.22 4.00
CA ALA A 51 -7.33 6.57 3.80
C ALA A 51 -8.50 7.56 3.93
N ARG A 52 -8.45 8.48 4.90
CA ARG A 52 -9.47 9.52 5.05
C ARG A 52 -9.48 10.52 3.90
N GLU A 53 -8.31 10.96 3.45
CA GLU A 53 -8.17 11.87 2.30
C GLU A 53 -8.73 11.24 1.01
N GLN A 54 -8.45 9.96 0.81
CA GLN A 54 -8.91 9.19 -0.35
C GLN A 54 -10.38 8.73 -0.23
N GLY A 55 -11.04 8.99 0.91
CA GLY A 55 -12.42 8.55 1.18
C GLY A 55 -12.56 7.04 1.39
N TRP A 56 -11.46 6.33 1.62
CA TRP A 56 -11.45 4.89 1.85
C TRP A 56 -11.99 4.53 3.23
N ARG A 57 -12.65 3.39 3.32
CA ARG A 57 -13.23 2.83 4.53
C ARG A 57 -12.86 1.36 4.65
N ASN A 58 -12.79 0.86 5.89
CA ASN A 58 -12.44 -0.53 6.21
C ASN A 58 -11.22 -1.02 5.43
N CYS A 59 -10.22 -0.15 5.26
CA CYS A 59 -9.09 -0.41 4.41
C CYS A 59 -7.86 -0.85 5.21
N TYR A 60 -7.05 -1.68 4.58
CA TYR A 60 -5.76 -2.12 5.08
C TYR A 60 -4.81 -2.29 3.90
N TRP A 61 -3.51 -2.31 4.19
CA TRP A 61 -2.50 -2.67 3.22
C TRP A 61 -1.73 -3.90 3.71
N THR A 62 -1.23 -4.68 2.76
CA THR A 62 -0.37 -5.83 3.01
C THR A 62 0.67 -5.94 1.90
N TYR A 63 1.78 -6.60 2.15
CA TYR A 63 2.67 -7.00 1.06
C TYR A 63 1.96 -7.99 0.16
N LEU A 64 2.19 -7.85 -1.14
CA LEU A 64 1.93 -8.91 -2.09
C LEU A 64 2.96 -10.01 -1.80
N ASP A 65 2.57 -10.99 -1.00
CA ASP A 65 3.42 -12.12 -0.66
C ASP A 65 3.80 -12.83 -1.98
N ASN A 66 5.09 -12.81 -2.35
CA ASN A 66 5.61 -13.50 -3.53
C ASN A 66 5.52 -15.04 -3.41
N THR A 67 4.75 -15.58 -2.46
CA THR A 67 4.60 -17.03 -2.24
C THR A 67 3.88 -17.74 -3.40
N GLU A 68 3.22 -17.03 -4.32
CA GLU A 68 2.74 -17.62 -5.57
C GLU A 68 3.80 -17.74 -6.69
N LEU A 69 4.98 -17.11 -6.55
CA LEU A 69 6.10 -17.29 -7.50
C LEU A 69 7.06 -18.43 -7.12
N LEU A 70 6.85 -19.10 -5.98
CA LEU A 70 7.67 -20.24 -5.51
C LEU A 70 7.02 -21.63 -5.73
N GLN A 71 5.87 -21.72 -6.41
CA GLN A 71 5.28 -23.01 -6.84
C GLN A 71 5.54 -23.36 -8.31
N ALA A 72 6.60 -22.80 -8.90
CA ALA A 72 7.11 -23.21 -10.20
C ALA A 72 8.60 -23.55 -10.12
N ASN A 73 8.93 -24.64 -9.41
CA ASN A 73 10.14 -25.44 -9.64
C ASN A 73 9.94 -26.87 -9.15
#